data_AF-L8M8X2-F1
#
_entry.id   AF-L8M8X2-F1
#
_cell.length_a   1.000
_cell.length_b   1.000
_cell.length_c   1.000
_cell.angle_alpha   90.00
_cell.angle_beta   90.00
_cell.angle_gamma   90.00
#
_symmetry.space_group_name_H-M   'P 1'
#
loop_
_entity.id
_entity.type
_entity.pdbx_description
1 polymer ?
#
loop_
_entity_poly.entity_id
_entity_poly.type
_entity_poly.pdbx_seq_one_letter_code
_entity_poly.pdbx_strand_id
1 'polypeptide(L)' 'MEVKTITYKRVHNLGDYNTEHLEMMAELSPEDNPQESTKQLIAEVETALGLKKPPVEESKKEDNVPW' A
#
# COMPACT_ATOMS: atom_id res chain seq x y z
N MET A 1 -10.42 -6.13 23.50
CA MET A 1 -9.59 -5.85 22.32
C MET A 1 -10.23 -4.68 21.60
N GLU A 2 -9.54 -3.55 21.47
CA GLU A 2 -9.98 -2.46 20.59
C GLU A 2 -9.32 -2.67 19.23
N VAL A 3 -10.09 -3.13 18.26
CA VAL A 3 -9.67 -3.14 16.86
C VAL A 3 -9.87 -1.72 16.33
N LYS A 4 -8.82 -1.14 15.74
CA LYS A 4 -8.91 0.17 15.10
C LYS A 4 -8.96 -0.04 13.59
N THR A 5 -9.86 0.65 12.90
CA THR A 5 -9.99 0.56 11.44
C THR A 5 -9.36 1.80 10.80
N ILE A 6 -8.51 1.59 9.78
CA ILE A 6 -8.06 2.66 8.90
C ILE A 6 -8.63 2.42 7.51
N THR A 7 -9.24 3.47 6.96
CA THR A 7 -9.81 3.48 5.61
C THR A 7 -9.07 4.53 4.78
N TYR A 8 -8.65 4.15 3.58
CA TYR A 8 -8.10 5.09 2.60
C TYR A 8 -8.93 5.01 1.31
N LYS A 9 -9.36 6.19 0.84
CA LYS A 9 -10.17 6.34 -0.37
C LYS A 9 -9.48 7.29 -1.33
N ARG A 10 -9.31 6.84 -2.57
CA ARG A 10 -8.79 7.67 -3.67
C ARG A 10 -9.81 7.76 -4.78
N VAL A 11 -10.00 8.98 -5.29
CA VAL A 11 -10.85 9.28 -6.45
C VAL A 11 -9.95 9.67 -7.60
N HIS A 12 -10.00 8.94 -8.71
CA HIS A 12 -9.25 9.24 -9.91
C HIS A 12 -10.20 9.64 -11.04
N ASN A 13 -10.07 10.87 -11.53
CA ASN A 13 -10.85 11.35 -12.67
C ASN A 13 -10.08 11.03 -13.95
N LEU A 14 -10.65 10.15 -14.78
CA LEU A 14 -10.01 9.65 -16.01
C LEU A 14 -10.26 10.55 -17.24
N GLY A 15 -11.12 11.57 -17.10
CA GLY A 15 -11.69 12.28 -18.25
C GLY A 15 -12.91 11.54 -18.81
N ASP A 16 -13.64 12.17 -19.73
CA ASP A 16 -14.83 11.59 -20.39
C ASP A 16 -15.97 11.16 -19.44
N TYR A 17 -16.18 11.92 -18.35
CA TYR A 17 -17.19 11.64 -17.31
C TYR A 17 -17.01 10.30 -16.58
N ASN A 18 -15.84 9.65 -16.74
CA ASN A 18 -15.52 8.43 -16.02
C ASN A 18 -14.66 8.73 -14.78
N THR A 19 -15.12 8.24 -13.64
CA THR A 19 -14.43 8.33 -12.36
C THR A 19 -14.20 6.93 -11.83
N GLU A 20 -12.95 6.64 -11.46
CA GLU A 20 -12.59 5.39 -10.79
C GLU A 20 -12.41 5.66 -9.29
N HIS A 21 -13.02 4.79 -8.48
CA HIS A 21 -12.97 4.85 -7.03
C HIS A 21 -12.32 3.58 -6.50
N LEU A 22 -11.23 3.72 -5.75
CA LEU A 22 -10.63 2.62 -5.01
C LEU A 22 -10.64 2.96 -3.52
N GLU A 23 -11.17 2.02 -2.75
CA GLU A 23 -11.23 2.08 -1.29
C GLU A 23 -10.63 0.80 -0.73
N MET A 24 -9.69 0.94 0.20
CA MET A 24 -9.10 -0.17 0.94
C MET A 24 -9.24 0.08 2.43
N MET A 25 -9.34 -1.01 3.19
CA MET A 25 -9.48 -1.00 4.63
C MET A 25 -8.52 -2.01 5.25
N ALA A 26 -7.95 -1.65 6.40
CA ALA A 26 -7.18 -2.58 7.22
C ALA A 26 -7.62 -2.50 8.66
N GLU A 27 -7.61 -3.66 9.31
CA GLU A 27 -7.80 -3.80 10.74
C GLU A 27 -6.45 -3.73 11.42
N LEU A 28 -6.32 -2.88 12.44
CA LEU A 28 -5.13 -2.76 13.25
C LEU A 28 -5.33 -3.41 14.61
N SER A 29 -4.32 -4.19 14.98
CA SER A 29 -4.12 -4.66 16.34
C SER A 29 -3.58 -3.51 17.20
N PRO A 30 -3.72 -3.59 18.54
CA PRO A 30 -3.20 -2.57 19.45
C PRO A 30 -1.68 -2.36 19.38
N GLU A 31 -0.97 -3.36 18.85
CA GLU A 31 0.50 -3.41 18.74
C GLU A 31 1.00 -2.83 17.42
N ASP A 32 0.11 -2.65 16.45
CA ASP A 32 0.45 -2.18 15.11
C ASP A 32 0.64 -0.66 15.11
N ASN A 33 1.58 -0.19 14.30
CA ASN A 33 1.83 1.24 14.11
C ASN A 33 0.85 1.82 13.08
N PRO A 34 -0.08 2.71 13.49
CA PRO A 34 -1.10 3.25 12.58
C PRO A 34 -0.51 4.01 11.39
N GLN A 35 0.60 4.73 11.57
CA GLN A 35 1.23 5.47 10.49
C GLN A 35 1.90 4.55 9.47
N GLU A 36 2.48 3.44 9.91
CA GLU A 36 3.11 2.47 9.02
C GLU A 36 2.07 1.72 8.19
N SER A 37 1.01 1.22 8.83
CA SER A 37 -0.09 0.56 8.13
C SER A 37 -0.80 1.50 7.17
N THR A 38 -0.96 2.78 7.51
CA THR A 38 -1.51 3.78 6.58
C THR A 38 -0.62 3.93 5.34
N LYS A 39 0.71 3.97 5.49
CA LYS A 39 1.63 4.06 4.35
C LYS A 39 1.56 2.83 3.45
N GLN A 40 1.45 1.64 4.02
CA GLN A 40 1.24 0.40 3.26
C GLN A 40 -0.06 0.46 2.46
N LEU A 41 -1.15 0.86 3.10
CA LEU A 41 -2.47 0.97 2.48
C LEU A 41 -2.50 1.96 1.30
N ILE A 42 -1.82 3.10 1.45
CA ILE A 42 -1.64 4.07 0.37
C ILE A 42 -0.81 3.47 -0.77
N ALA A 43 0.29 2.77 -0.46
CA ALA A 43 1.15 2.16 -1.46
C ALA A 43 0.42 1.05 -2.25
N GLU A 44 -0.43 0.26 -1.61
CA GLU A 44 -1.26 -0.75 -2.26
C GLU A 44 -2.29 -0.11 -3.18
N VAL A 45 -3.02 0.92 -2.72
CA VAL A 45 -3.97 1.66 -3.58
C VAL A 45 -3.25 2.31 -4.76
N GLU A 46 -2.05 2.87 -4.57
CA GLU A 46 -1.26 3.45 -5.65
C GLU A 46 -0.76 2.41 -6.66
N THR A 47 -0.41 1.21 -6.19
CA THR A 47 0.04 0.10 -7.03
C THR A 47 -1.13 -0.48 -7.82
N ALA A 48 -2.29 -0.67 -7.18
CA ALA A 48 -3.51 -1.16 -7.82
C ALA A 48 -4.00 -0.23 -8.93
N LEU A 49 -3.86 1.09 -8.75
CA LEU A 49 -4.17 2.10 -9.75
C LEU A 49 -3.05 2.31 -10.79
N GLY A 50 -1.94 1.57 -10.70
CA GLY A 50 -0.80 1.69 -11.61
C GLY A 50 -0.07 3.05 -11.55
N LEU A 51 -0.29 3.84 -10.48
CA LEU A 51 0.25 5.18 -10.32
C LEU A 51 1.73 5.17 -9.86
N LYS A 52 2.17 4.07 -9.25
CA LYS A 52 3.58 3.80 -8.93
C LYS A 52 3.96 2.40 -9.39
N LYS A 53 5.18 2.25 -9.90
CA LYS A 53 5.79 0.92 -10.05
C LYS A 53 6.02 0.34 -8.65
N PRO A 54 5.76 -0.96 -8.44
CA PRO A 54 6.07 -1.59 -7.16
C PRO A 54 7.56 -1.36 -6.84
N PRO A 55 7.93 -1.16 -5.57
CA PRO A 55 9.34 -1.14 -5.20
C PRO A 55 9.92 -2.47 -5.64
N VAL A 56 10.91 -2.43 -6.53
CA VAL A 56 11.68 -3.60 -6.92
C VAL A 56 12.29 -4.15 -5.64
N GLU A 57 11.88 -5.35 -5.23
CA GLU A 57 12.59 -6.09 -4.19
C GLU A 57 14.06 -6.15 -4.62
N GLU A 58 14.92 -5.36 -3.97
CA GLU A 58 16.36 -5.60 -3.98
C GLU A 58 16.56 -6.97 -3.33
N SER A 59 16.49 -8.00 -4.18
CA SER A 59 16.95 -9.34 -3.88
C SER A 59 18.37 -9.18 -3.33
N LYS A 60 18.50 -9.38 -2.02
CA LYS A 60 19.79 -9.42 -1.31
C LYS A 60 20.75 -10.21 -2.17
N LYS A 61 21.77 -9.54 -2.71
CA LYS A 61 22.94 -10.24 -3.26
C LYS A 61 23.55 -10.97 -2.08
N GLU A 62 23.40 -12.28 -2.05
CA GLU A 62 24.15 -13.15 -1.16
C GLU A 62 25.64 -12.94 -1.46
N ASP A 63 26.27 -12.12 -0.63
CA ASP A 63 27.70 -12.20 -0.38
C ASP A 63 28.02 -13.60 0.15
N ASN A 64 28.91 -14.31 -0.55
CA ASN A 64 29.90 -15.30 -0.10
C ASN A 64 29.91 -16.60 -0.91
N VAL A 65 30.85 -16.71 -1.86
CA VAL A 65 31.57 -17.98 -2.07
C VAL A 65 33.06 -17.67 -2.30
N PRO A 66 33.96 -18.09 -1.39
CA PRO A 66 35.40 -18.00 -1.60
C PRO A 66 35.87 -19.18 -2.48
N TRP A 67 36.78 -18.91 -3.43
CA TRP A 67 37.65 -19.91 -4.04
C TRP A 67 39.09 -19.59 -3.68
#